data_AF-A0A357A3X1-F1
#
_entry.id   AF-A0A357A3X1-F1
#
_cell.length_a   1.000
_cell.length_b   1.000
_cell.length_c   1.000
_cell.angle_alpha   90.00
_cell.angle_beta   90.00
_cell.angle_gamma   90.00
#
_symmetry.space_group_name_H-M   'P 1'
#
loop_
_entity.id
_entity.type
_entity.pdbx_description
1 polymer ?
#
loop_
_entity_poly.entity_id
_entity_poly.type
_entity_poly.pdbx_seq_one_letter_code
_entity_poly.pdbx_strand_id
1 'polypeptide(L)' 'MNVNEFLDRYAAGERYFKDVDLFRAELSSASLPGIRLLRADLFAANLFRIN' A
#
# COMPACT_ATOMS: atom_id res chain seq x y z
N MET A 1 2.47 1.53 -9.36
CA MET A 1 3.54 1.81 -8.39
C MET A 1 4.07 0.47 -7.91
N ASN A 2 5.37 0.35 -7.66
CA ASN A 2 5.99 -0.88 -7.15
C ASN A 2 5.94 -0.91 -5.61
N VAL A 3 5.90 -2.13 -5.04
CA VAL A 3 5.79 -2.34 -3.58
C VAL A 3 6.93 -1.67 -2.81
N ASN A 4 8.15 -1.68 -3.34
CA ASN A 4 9.29 -1.03 -2.69
C ASN A 4 9.09 0.49 -2.60
N GLU A 5 8.69 1.14 -3.70
CA GLU A 5 8.43 2.58 -3.71
C GLU A 5 7.30 2.95 -2.73
N PHE A 6 6.26 2.13 -2.66
CA PHE A 6 5.18 2.30 -1.70
C PHE A 6 5.68 2.27 -0.24
N LEU A 7 6.49 1.27 0.09
CA LEU A 7 7.05 1.09 1.43
C LEU A 7 8.04 2.20 1.78
N ASP A 8 8.85 2.64 0.83
CA ASP A 8 9.79 3.76 1.02
C ASP A 8 9.03 5.06 1.32
N ARG A 9 7.97 5.35 0.57
CA ARG A 9 7.10 6.51 0.82
C ARG A 9 6.40 6.42 2.17
N TYR A 10 5.92 5.22 2.53
CA TYR A 10 5.33 4.98 3.84
C TYR A 10 6.36 5.18 4.97
N ALA A 11 7.59 4.69 4.79
CA ALA A 11 8.71 4.88 5.72
C ALA A 11 9.11 6.36 5.84
N ALA A 12 9.00 7.13 4.76
CA ALA A 12 9.22 8.57 4.75
C ALA A 12 8.13 9.38 5.48
N GLY A 13 7.09 8.71 6.01
CA GLY A 13 6.01 9.35 6.76
C GLY A 13 4.77 9.64 5.93
N GLU A 14 4.75 9.26 4.64
CA GLU A 14 3.55 9.40 3.83
C GLU A 14 2.48 8.42 4.33
N ARG A 15 1.27 8.94 4.53
CA ARG A 15 0.11 8.15 4.96
C ARG A 15 -1.05 8.22 3.97
N TYR A 16 -0.98 9.14 3.00
CA TYR A 16 -2.08 9.40 2.07
C TYR A 16 -1.68 9.05 0.64
N PHE A 17 -2.14 7.89 0.18
CA PHE A 17 -1.85 7.39 -1.16
C PHE A 17 -3.12 7.47 -2.00
N LYS A 18 -3.11 8.34 -3.00
CA LYS A 18 -4.26 8.58 -3.87
C LYS A 18 -3.94 8.17 -5.31
N ASP A 19 -4.89 7.52 -5.98
CA ASP A 19 -4.76 7.08 -7.39
C ASP A 19 -3.54 6.18 -7.64
N VAL A 20 -3.14 5.43 -6.62
CA VAL A 20 -1.98 4.54 -6.72
C VAL A 20 -2.37 3.20 -7.32
N ASP A 21 -1.57 2.72 -8.25
CA ASP A 21 -1.69 1.36 -8.78
C ASP A 21 -0.90 0.40 -7.88
N LEU A 22 -1.63 -0.47 -7.18
CA LEU A 22 -1.15 -1.57 -6.35
C LEU A 22 -1.63 -2.93 -6.92
N PHE A 23 -1.86 -3.02 -8.24
CA PHE A 23 -2.24 -4.26 -8.91
C PHE A 23 -1.24 -5.38 -8.59
N ARG A 24 -1.74 -6.49 -8.05
CA ARG A 24 -0.93 -7.64 -7.59
C ARG A 24 0.15 -7.28 -6.56
N ALA A 25 -0.01 -6.20 -5.81
CA ALA A 25 0.92 -5.86 -4.75
C ALA A 25 0.87 -6.90 -3.62
N GLU A 26 2.02 -7.44 -3.25
CA GLU A 26 2.17 -8.32 -2.09
C GLU A 26 2.44 -7.49 -0.84
N LEU A 27 1.38 -7.16 -0.09
CA LEU A 27 1.42 -6.38 1.15
C LEU A 27 1.03 -7.24 2.36
N SER A 28 1.08 -8.57 2.23
CA SER A 28 0.70 -9.48 3.30
C SER A 28 1.57 -9.29 4.54
N SER A 29 0.96 -9.27 5.72
CA SER A 29 1.63 -9.02 7.01
C SER A 29 2.35 -7.66 7.13
N ALA A 30 2.10 -6.71 6.22
CA ALA A 30 2.62 -5.36 6.37
C ALA A 30 1.92 -4.63 7.53
N SER A 31 2.71 -3.94 8.36
CA SER A 31 2.18 -3.04 9.39
C SER A 31 2.10 -1.63 8.81
N LEU A 32 0.90 -1.22 8.42
CA LEU A 32 0.63 0.05 7.74
C LEU A 32 -0.43 0.88 8.52
N PRO A 33 -0.25 1.10 9.84
CA PRO A 33 -1.23 1.80 10.65
C PRO A 33 -1.47 3.22 10.15
N GLY A 34 -2.76 3.57 10.01
CA GLY A 34 -3.19 4.90 9.61
C GLY A 34 -3.00 5.21 8.13
N ILE A 35 -2.68 4.20 7.31
CA ILE A 35 -2.61 4.38 5.85
C ILE A 35 -4.00 4.69 5.26
N ARG A 36 -4.03 5.60 4.30
CA ARG A 36 -5.21 5.98 3.54
C ARG A 36 -4.97 5.73 2.07
N LEU A 37 -5.62 4.71 1.54
CA LEU A 37 -5.60 4.33 0.12
C LEU A 37 -6.87 4.84 -0.55
N LEU A 38 -6.81 5.99 -1.21
CA LEU A 38 -7.97 6.61 -1.87
C LEU A 38 -7.90 6.38 -3.38
N ARG A 39 -8.92 5.74 -3.97
CA ARG A 39 -8.94 5.38 -5.40
C ARG A 39 -7.71 4.57 -5.84
N ALA A 40 -7.14 3.78 -4.93
CA ALA A 40 -6.06 2.88 -5.25
C ALA A 40 -6.59 1.67 -6.04
N ASP A 41 -5.87 1.24 -7.08
CA ASP A 41 -6.14 -0.04 -7.72
C ASP A 41 -5.53 -1.16 -6.88
N LEU A 42 -6.39 -1.96 -6.25
CA LEU A 42 -5.99 -3.08 -5.39
C LEU A 42 -6.32 -4.43 -6.05
N PHE A 43 -6.57 -4.46 -7.35
CA PHE A 43 -6.95 -5.69 -8.02
C PHE A 43 -5.85 -6.75 -7.90
N ALA A 44 -6.24 -7.93 -7.41
CA ALA A 44 -5.34 -9.04 -7.10
C ALA A 44 -4.21 -8.71 -6.09
N ALA A 45 -4.28 -7.61 -5.35
CA ALA A 45 -3.35 -7.30 -4.28
C ALA A 45 -3.54 -8.25 -3.09
N ASN A 46 -2.44 -8.75 -2.52
CA ASN A 46 -2.47 -9.54 -1.31
C ASN A 46 -2.38 -8.64 -0.08
N LEU A 47 -3.52 -8.40 0.56
CA LEU A 47 -3.66 -7.61 1.78
C LEU A 47 -3.83 -8.48 3.03
N PHE A 48 -3.48 -9.77 2.96
CA PHE A 48 -3.72 -10.69 4.06
C PHE A 48 -2.98 -10.24 5.33
N ARG A 49 -3.75 -10.02 6.41
CA ARG A 49 -3.23 -9.67 7.73
C ARG A 49 -2.45 -8.34 7.78
N ILE A 50 -2.80 -7.39 6.93
CA ILE A 50 -2.39 -5.99 7.11
C ILE A 50 -2.91 -5.48 8.47
N ASN A 51 -2.05 -4.79 9.22
CA ASN A 51 -2.37 -4.20 10.54
C ASN A 51 -2.26 -2.68 10.46
#